data_AF-A0A7Y6BTG4-F1
#
_entry.id   AF-A0A7Y6BTG4-F1
#
_cell.length_a   1.000
_cell.length_b   1.000
_cell.length_c   1.000
_cell.angle_alpha   90.00
_cell.angle_beta   90.00
_cell.angle_gamma   90.00
#
_symmetry.space_group_name_H-M   'P 1'
#
loop_
_entity.id
_entity.type
_entity.pdbx_description
1 polymer ?
#
loop_
_entity_poly.entity_id
_entity_poly.type
_entity_poly.pdbx_seq_one_letter_code
_entity_poly.pdbx_strand_id
1 'polypeptide(L)'
;MSLLALVYDPDQNGQLTNIRMDDTLYIESVNRTITFHHINGKAYKSPQRLEDFDKSTFLKYMKLIRLDHRNFIKVSAIRHFVKETGTVYFDDDPNDSSLIGHVAERNREFLDLTLQTKDEPLELYALVIDEIQNELININIDDCLLIETVNRIITFHHKNGTTYQAPQKMKDFSNSRFLKKNRMLRLDHRNYIQLTYIRVFDIKNGLVYFEEKPKPWSKKAHVAGKNRAFLEMQLQMSDEDLLIVNR
;
A
#
# COMPACT_ATOMS: atom_id res chain seq x y z
N MET A 1 11.02 -10.52 11.99
CA MET A 1 11.97 -11.61 11.72
C MET A 1 12.28 -11.58 10.23
N SER A 2 13.55 -11.47 9.85
CA SER A 2 13.97 -11.53 8.44
C SER A 2 14.42 -12.96 8.14
N LEU A 3 13.99 -13.51 6.99
CA LEU A 3 14.39 -14.84 6.54
C LEU A 3 15.77 -14.75 5.91
N LEU A 4 16.68 -15.61 6.36
CA LEU A 4 18.04 -15.72 5.83
C LEU A 4 18.17 -16.96 4.95
N ALA A 5 19.00 -16.87 3.91
CA ALA A 5 19.42 -18.01 3.10
C ALA A 5 20.92 -18.20 3.21
N LEU A 6 21.34 -19.44 3.43
CA LEU A 6 22.74 -19.85 3.43
C LEU A 6 23.18 -20.14 1.99
N VAL A 7 24.16 -19.38 1.51
CA VAL A 7 24.61 -19.38 0.10
C VAL A 7 26.14 -19.30 0.03
N TYR A 8 26.73 -19.64 -1.12
CA TYR A 8 28.16 -19.42 -1.35
C TYR A 8 28.45 -17.94 -1.51
N ASP A 9 29.52 -17.48 -0.85
CA ASP A 9 30.04 -16.13 -1.01
C ASP A 9 30.74 -15.99 -2.39
N PRO A 10 30.30 -15.07 -3.26
CA PRO A 10 30.92 -14.88 -4.56
C PRO A 10 32.36 -14.33 -4.49
N ASP A 11 32.73 -13.66 -3.40
CA ASP A 11 34.06 -13.07 -3.23
C ASP A 11 35.04 -14.02 -2.51
N GLN A 12 34.52 -15.03 -1.81
CA GLN A 12 35.30 -15.98 -1.03
C GLN A 12 34.98 -17.44 -1.41
N ASN A 13 35.84 -18.02 -2.25
CA ASN A 13 35.63 -19.37 -2.76
C ASN A 13 35.48 -20.41 -1.63
N GLY A 14 34.36 -21.14 -1.65
CA GLY A 14 34.06 -22.21 -0.69
C GLY A 14 33.51 -21.74 0.66
N GLN A 15 33.41 -20.44 0.93
CA GLN A 15 32.74 -19.94 2.12
C GLN A 15 31.23 -19.85 1.92
N LEU A 16 30.51 -20.13 3.01
CA LEU A 16 29.07 -19.91 3.10
C LEU A 16 28.80 -18.60 3.85
N THR A 17 27.85 -17.83 3.35
CA THR A 17 27.38 -16.59 3.95
C THR A 17 25.85 -16.61 4.04
N ASN A 18 25.30 -15.83 4.97
CA ASN A 18 23.85 -15.66 5.08
C ASN A 18 23.44 -14.37 4.39
N ILE A 19 22.55 -14.47 3.41
CA ILE A 19 21.93 -13.31 2.76
C ILE A 19 20.50 -13.12 3.24
N ARG A 20 20.02 -11.88 3.25
CA ARG A 20 18.63 -11.57 3.54
C ARG A 20 17.79 -11.85 2.30
N MET A 21 16.78 -12.70 2.46
CA MET A 21 15.88 -13.02 1.34
C MET A 21 15.04 -11.80 0.90
N ASP A 22 14.80 -10.85 1.80
CA ASP A 22 14.05 -9.61 1.52
C ASP A 22 14.78 -8.74 0.50
N ASP A 23 16.10 -8.90 0.40
CA ASP A 23 17.00 -8.13 -0.45
C ASP A 23 17.27 -8.85 -1.80
N THR A 24 16.64 -10.00 -2.04
CA THR A 24 16.72 -10.72 -3.32
C THR A 24 15.75 -10.12 -4.36
N LEU A 25 16.25 -9.73 -5.53
CA LEU A 25 15.48 -9.20 -6.65
C LEU A 25 14.78 -10.32 -7.44
N TYR A 26 15.54 -11.35 -7.79
CA TYR A 26 15.03 -12.55 -8.44
C TYR A 26 15.93 -13.75 -8.15
N ILE A 27 15.38 -14.93 -8.40
CA ILE A 27 16.04 -16.21 -8.25
C ILE A 27 15.95 -16.92 -9.59
N GLU A 28 17.04 -17.52 -10.04
CA GLU A 28 17.03 -18.34 -11.25
C GLU A 28 17.83 -19.62 -11.11
N SER A 29 17.49 -20.61 -11.92
CA SER A 29 18.26 -21.85 -12.05
C SER A 29 19.30 -21.71 -13.16
N VAL A 30 20.57 -21.66 -12.77
CA VAL A 30 21.73 -21.63 -13.66
C VAL A 30 22.56 -22.88 -13.43
N ASN A 31 22.81 -23.66 -14.48
CA ASN A 31 23.58 -24.91 -14.40
C ASN A 31 23.10 -25.88 -13.31
N ARG A 32 21.77 -25.99 -13.13
CA ARG A 32 21.11 -26.83 -12.10
C ARG A 32 21.37 -26.38 -10.65
N THR A 33 21.87 -25.17 -10.45
CA THR A 33 22.04 -24.53 -9.14
C THR A 33 21.20 -23.27 -9.06
N ILE A 34 20.73 -22.96 -7.86
CA ILE A 34 19.93 -21.76 -7.63
C ILE A 34 20.85 -20.57 -7.44
N THR A 35 20.58 -19.50 -8.18
CA THR A 35 21.30 -18.24 -8.10
C THR A 35 20.34 -17.17 -7.61
N PHE A 36 20.70 -16.52 -6.50
CA PHE A 36 19.99 -15.38 -5.92
C PHE A 36 20.66 -14.10 -6.41
N HIS A 37 19.91 -13.28 -7.13
CA HIS A 37 20.37 -11.96 -7.57
C HIS A 37 19.91 -10.92 -6.56
N HIS A 38 20.86 -10.30 -5.89
CA HIS A 38 20.63 -9.47 -4.71
C HIS A 38 20.70 -7.98 -5.05
N ILE A 39 20.01 -7.13 -4.29
CA ILE A 39 20.00 -5.66 -4.48
C ILE A 39 21.39 -5.00 -4.42
N ASN A 40 22.42 -5.72 -3.95
CA ASN A 40 23.79 -5.20 -3.90
C ASN A 40 24.57 -5.50 -5.19
N GLY A 41 23.90 -5.95 -6.25
CA GLY A 41 24.50 -6.27 -7.54
C GLY A 41 25.18 -7.65 -7.59
N LYS A 42 25.24 -8.39 -6.48
CA LYS A 42 25.92 -9.69 -6.42
C LYS A 42 24.95 -10.84 -6.67
N ALA A 43 25.49 -11.90 -7.28
CA ALA A 43 24.81 -13.17 -7.52
C ALA A 43 25.36 -14.24 -6.56
N TYR A 44 24.49 -14.81 -5.72
CA TYR A 44 24.87 -15.81 -4.73
C TYR A 44 24.34 -17.18 -5.14
N LYS A 45 25.18 -18.22 -5.06
CA LYS A 45 24.80 -19.58 -5.49
C LYS A 45 24.40 -20.43 -4.29
N SER A 46 23.40 -21.29 -4.48
CA SER A 46 22.97 -22.29 -3.51
C SER A 46 22.90 -23.67 -4.17
N PRO A 47 23.29 -24.74 -3.45
CA PRO A 47 23.17 -26.11 -3.95
C PRO A 47 21.71 -26.60 -4.05
N GLN A 48 20.75 -25.82 -3.55
CA GLN A 48 19.32 -26.08 -3.69
C GLN A 48 18.89 -26.09 -5.16
N ARG A 49 17.78 -26.77 -5.45
CA ARG A 49 17.18 -26.84 -6.78
C ARG A 49 15.85 -26.10 -6.82
N LEU A 50 15.39 -25.77 -8.02
CA LEU A 50 14.15 -25.03 -8.22
C LEU A 50 12.93 -25.82 -7.71
N GLU A 51 12.99 -27.16 -7.78
CA GLU A 51 11.91 -28.04 -7.29
C GLU A 51 11.75 -27.96 -5.76
N ASP A 52 12.81 -27.64 -5.02
CA ASP A 52 12.76 -27.42 -3.57
C ASP A 52 11.91 -26.19 -3.23
N PHE A 53 11.72 -25.29 -4.20
CA PHE A 53 10.99 -24.05 -4.07
C PHE A 53 9.54 -24.11 -4.56
N ASP A 54 9.17 -25.09 -5.37
CA ASP A 54 7.84 -25.16 -6.02
C ASP A 54 6.67 -25.35 -5.03
N LYS A 55 6.94 -25.86 -3.82
CA LYS A 55 5.97 -25.95 -2.72
C LYS A 55 6.28 -24.99 -1.56
N SER A 56 7.26 -24.12 -1.73
CA SER A 56 7.74 -23.24 -0.66
C SER A 56 6.75 -22.10 -0.42
N THR A 57 6.06 -22.15 0.72
CA THR A 57 5.25 -21.02 1.20
C THR A 57 6.10 -19.77 1.44
N PHE A 58 7.41 -19.93 1.66
CA PHE A 58 8.33 -18.82 1.86
C PHE A 58 8.44 -17.92 0.63
N LEU A 59 8.55 -18.46 -0.59
CA LEU A 59 8.62 -17.62 -1.80
C LEU A 59 7.37 -16.75 -1.97
N LYS A 60 6.20 -17.29 -1.61
CA LYS A 60 4.94 -16.54 -1.60
C LYS A 60 4.98 -15.39 -0.58
N TYR A 61 5.52 -15.61 0.62
CA TYR A 61 5.71 -14.55 1.61
C TYR A 61 6.68 -13.46 1.13
N MET A 62 7.74 -13.85 0.42
CA MET A 62 8.73 -12.93 -0.15
C MET A 62 8.25 -12.20 -1.41
N LYS A 63 7.02 -12.47 -1.86
CA LYS A 63 6.42 -11.94 -3.11
C LYS A 63 7.26 -12.26 -4.36
N LEU A 64 7.95 -13.39 -4.34
CA LEU A 64 8.67 -13.94 -5.49
C LEU A 64 7.69 -14.81 -6.29
N ILE A 65 7.43 -14.42 -7.54
CA ILE A 65 6.44 -15.06 -8.41
C ILE A 65 7.16 -15.78 -9.53
N ARG A 66 6.75 -17.01 -9.84
CA ARG A 66 7.29 -17.78 -10.97
C ARG A 66 6.82 -17.15 -12.28
N LEU A 67 7.68 -16.36 -12.92
CA LEU A 67 7.37 -15.69 -14.18
C LEU A 67 7.98 -16.40 -15.39
N ASP A 68 8.93 -17.31 -15.18
CA ASP A 68 9.50 -18.20 -16.19
C ASP A 68 9.67 -19.63 -15.65
N HIS A 69 9.91 -20.61 -16.53
CA HIS A 69 10.26 -21.97 -16.13
C HIS A 69 11.58 -22.03 -15.32
N ARG A 70 12.48 -21.04 -15.47
CA ARG A 70 13.77 -21.01 -14.78
C ARG A 70 13.85 -20.03 -13.61
N ASN A 71 12.86 -19.17 -13.37
CA ASN A 71 13.02 -18.10 -12.40
C ASN A 71 11.79 -17.80 -11.53
N PHE A 72 12.07 -17.12 -10.42
CA PHE A 72 11.10 -16.42 -9.59
C PHE A 72 11.52 -14.96 -9.47
N ILE A 73 10.62 -14.03 -9.75
CA ILE A 73 10.90 -12.60 -9.82
C ILE A 73 10.07 -11.85 -8.78
N LYS A 74 10.70 -10.88 -8.10
CA LYS A 74 10.01 -10.00 -7.16
C LYS A 74 9.36 -8.88 -7.96
N VAL A 75 8.06 -9.01 -8.23
CA VAL A 75 7.31 -8.03 -9.06
C VAL A 75 7.39 -6.61 -8.48
N SER A 76 7.47 -6.46 -7.17
CA SER A 76 7.62 -5.14 -6.52
C SER A 76 8.96 -4.46 -6.82
N ALA A 77 9.99 -5.19 -7.25
CA ALA A 77 11.32 -4.66 -7.54
C ALA A 77 11.55 -4.32 -9.02
N ILE A 78 10.62 -4.71 -9.92
CA ILE A 78 10.71 -4.39 -11.34
C ILE A 78 10.57 -2.88 -11.54
N ARG A 79 11.51 -2.29 -12.30
CA ARG A 79 11.53 -0.88 -12.69
C ARG A 79 11.05 -0.66 -14.11
N HIS A 80 11.45 -1.54 -15.02
CA HIS A 80 11.04 -1.49 -16.42
C HIS A 80 10.69 -2.89 -16.94
N PHE A 81 9.68 -2.98 -17.80
CA PHE A 81 9.26 -4.23 -18.43
C PHE A 81 9.05 -4.03 -19.93
N VAL A 82 9.80 -4.77 -20.74
CA VAL A 82 9.67 -4.80 -22.20
C VAL A 82 8.81 -6.01 -22.57
N LYS A 83 7.53 -5.77 -22.82
CA LYS A 83 6.52 -6.81 -23.05
C LYS A 83 6.82 -7.67 -24.27
N GLU A 84 7.38 -7.09 -25.32
CA GLU A 84 7.67 -7.78 -26.59
C GLU A 84 8.71 -8.88 -26.40
N THR A 85 9.76 -8.58 -25.63
CA THR A 85 10.87 -9.51 -25.37
C THR A 85 10.64 -10.35 -24.11
N GLY A 86 9.77 -9.91 -23.21
CA GLY A 86 9.58 -10.52 -21.90
C GLY A 86 10.74 -10.21 -20.95
N THR A 87 11.41 -9.07 -21.11
CA THR A 87 12.58 -8.70 -20.30
C THR A 87 12.18 -7.70 -19.22
N VAL A 88 12.55 -7.98 -17.97
CA VAL A 88 12.38 -7.04 -16.85
C VAL A 88 13.73 -6.53 -16.38
N TYR A 89 13.76 -5.25 -16.01
CA TYR A 89 14.93 -4.58 -15.47
C TYR A 89 14.64 -4.14 -14.04
N PHE A 90 15.64 -4.26 -13.18
CA PHE A 90 15.55 -3.87 -11.77
C PHE A 90 16.25 -2.53 -11.47
N ASP A 91 16.89 -1.95 -12.49
CA ASP A 91 17.54 -0.65 -12.46
C ASP A 91 16.72 0.38 -13.25
N ASP A 92 16.87 1.66 -12.91
CA ASP A 92 16.15 2.76 -13.57
C ASP A 92 16.68 3.07 -14.97
N ASP A 93 17.95 2.72 -15.26
CA ASP A 93 18.60 2.91 -16.56
C ASP A 93 19.11 1.56 -17.11
N PRO A 94 18.43 0.95 -18.10
CA PRO A 94 18.80 -0.35 -18.63
C PRO A 94 20.06 -0.24 -19.50
N ASN A 95 21.18 -0.78 -19.01
CA ASN A 95 22.42 -0.93 -19.76
C ASN A 95 22.85 -2.41 -19.82
N ASP A 96 23.90 -2.74 -20.59
CA ASP A 96 24.38 -4.13 -20.78
C ASP A 96 24.81 -4.86 -19.49
N SER A 97 24.98 -4.13 -18.38
CA SER A 97 25.34 -4.70 -17.06
C SER A 97 24.17 -4.79 -16.08
N SER A 98 22.97 -4.37 -16.50
CA SER A 98 21.79 -4.39 -15.64
C SER A 98 21.38 -5.80 -15.25
N LEU A 99 20.90 -5.94 -14.02
CA LEU A 99 20.25 -7.17 -13.60
C LEU A 99 18.95 -7.34 -14.40
N ILE A 100 18.86 -8.45 -15.14
CA ILE A 100 17.71 -8.76 -16.00
C ILE A 100 16.99 -10.03 -15.56
N GLY A 101 15.67 -9.99 -15.59
CA GLY A 101 14.82 -11.16 -15.44
C GLY A 101 14.08 -11.44 -16.75
N HIS A 102 13.72 -12.71 -16.95
CA HIS A 102 12.93 -13.12 -18.11
C HIS A 102 11.52 -13.55 -17.70
N VAL A 103 10.56 -13.27 -18.58
CA VAL A 103 9.14 -13.56 -18.38
C VAL A 103 8.65 -14.39 -19.56
N ALA A 104 8.19 -15.60 -19.27
CA ALA A 104 7.63 -16.50 -20.27
C ALA A 104 6.41 -15.84 -20.93
N GLU A 105 6.23 -16.09 -22.23
CA GLU A 105 5.17 -15.47 -23.05
C GLU A 105 3.79 -15.49 -22.40
N ARG A 106 3.38 -16.65 -21.90
CA ARG A 106 2.09 -16.84 -21.19
C ARG A 106 1.88 -15.96 -19.95
N ASN A 107 2.95 -15.43 -19.36
CA ASN A 107 2.91 -14.63 -18.14
C ASN A 107 3.07 -13.12 -18.41
N ARG A 108 3.37 -12.72 -19.66
CA ARG A 108 3.65 -11.32 -20.00
C ARG A 108 2.45 -10.42 -19.83
N GLU A 109 1.27 -10.87 -20.28
CA GLU A 109 0.02 -10.12 -20.13
C GLU A 109 -0.34 -9.92 -18.65
N PHE A 110 -0.21 -10.98 -17.86
CA PHE A 110 -0.43 -10.92 -16.42
C PHE A 110 0.49 -9.90 -15.74
N LEU A 111 1.78 -9.91 -16.10
CA LEU A 111 2.75 -8.98 -15.54
C LEU A 111 2.45 -7.54 -15.94
N ASP A 112 2.13 -7.29 -17.22
CA ASP A 112 1.79 -5.97 -17.75
C ASP A 112 0.63 -5.33 -16.96
N LEU A 113 -0.48 -6.07 -16.82
CA LEU A 113 -1.64 -5.64 -16.00
C LEU A 113 -1.26 -5.42 -14.53
N THR A 114 -0.41 -6.28 -13.96
CA THR A 114 0.03 -6.15 -12.56
C THR A 114 0.92 -4.93 -12.33
N LEU A 115 1.69 -4.51 -13.33
CA LEU A 115 2.54 -3.32 -13.24
C LEU A 115 1.72 -2.05 -13.44
N GLN A 116 0.79 -2.05 -14.40
CA GLN A 116 -0.13 -0.92 -14.63
C GLN A 116 -1.04 -0.65 -13.41
N THR A 117 -1.52 -1.69 -12.74
CA THR A 117 -2.33 -1.54 -11.51
C THR A 117 -1.57 -1.02 -10.28
N LYS A 118 -0.22 -0.96 -10.31
CA LYS A 118 0.52 -0.28 -9.23
C LYS A 118 0.38 1.25 -9.28
N ASP A 119 0.10 1.80 -10.46
CA ASP A 119 0.11 3.23 -10.71
C ASP A 119 -1.30 3.83 -10.75
N GLU A 120 -2.35 3.00 -10.79
CA GLU A 120 -3.73 3.49 -10.67
C GLU A 120 -4.04 3.87 -9.20
N PRO A 121 -4.50 5.10 -8.93
CA PRO A 121 -4.99 5.44 -7.61
C PRO A 121 -6.13 4.49 -7.25
N LEU A 122 -6.01 3.81 -6.11
CA LEU A 122 -7.06 2.95 -5.57
C LEU A 122 -8.26 3.83 -5.22
N GLU A 123 -9.20 3.99 -6.14
CA GLU A 123 -10.47 4.62 -5.87
C GLU A 123 -11.24 3.79 -4.84
N LEU A 124 -11.61 4.42 -3.73
CA LEU A 124 -12.36 3.74 -2.69
C LEU A 124 -13.85 3.96 -2.89
N TYR A 125 -14.60 2.87 -2.85
CA TYR A 125 -16.06 2.90 -2.95
C TYR A 125 -16.73 2.37 -1.68
N ALA A 126 -17.88 2.94 -1.35
CA ALA A 126 -18.77 2.45 -0.30
C ALA A 126 -20.16 2.16 -0.87
N LEU A 127 -20.74 1.05 -0.43
CA LEU A 127 -22.12 0.71 -0.75
C LEU A 127 -23.06 1.40 0.23
N VAL A 128 -23.92 2.28 -0.29
CA VAL A 128 -24.85 3.11 0.48
C VAL A 128 -26.27 2.95 -0.03
N ILE A 129 -27.24 3.38 0.77
CA ILE A 129 -28.65 3.44 0.37
C ILE A 129 -28.89 4.83 -0.25
N ASP A 130 -29.35 4.86 -1.50
CA ASP A 130 -29.95 6.05 -2.07
C ASP A 130 -31.37 6.21 -1.51
N GLU A 131 -31.59 7.24 -0.69
CA GLU A 131 -32.91 7.49 -0.09
C GLU A 131 -33.98 7.91 -1.12
N ILE A 132 -33.58 8.41 -2.30
CA ILE A 132 -34.52 8.85 -3.34
C ILE A 132 -35.05 7.64 -4.10
N GLN A 133 -34.14 6.77 -4.55
CA GLN A 133 -34.47 5.61 -5.38
C GLN A 133 -34.74 4.34 -4.57
N ASN A 134 -34.37 4.34 -3.28
CA ASN A 134 -34.40 3.17 -2.40
C ASN A 134 -33.58 1.99 -2.96
N GLU A 135 -32.45 2.31 -3.60
CA GLU A 135 -31.53 1.35 -4.20
C GLU A 135 -30.15 1.42 -3.53
N LEU A 136 -29.37 0.34 -3.69
CA LEU A 136 -27.98 0.32 -3.25
C LEU A 136 -27.07 0.87 -4.34
N ILE A 137 -26.37 1.95 -4.05
CA ILE A 137 -25.42 2.58 -4.97
C ILE A 137 -24.01 2.51 -4.41
N ASN A 138 -23.02 2.46 -5.29
CA ASN A 138 -21.61 2.64 -4.90
C ASN A 138 -21.25 4.11 -5.03
N ILE A 139 -20.82 4.72 -3.94
CA ILE A 139 -20.28 6.08 -3.93
C ILE A 139 -18.76 6.02 -3.84
N ASN A 140 -18.06 6.88 -4.59
CA ASN A 140 -16.64 7.11 -4.37
C ASN A 140 -16.47 7.86 -3.04
N ILE A 141 -15.54 7.45 -2.17
CA ILE A 141 -15.31 8.04 -0.84
C ILE A 141 -13.98 8.81 -0.73
N ASP A 142 -13.29 9.07 -1.84
CA ASP A 142 -12.02 9.79 -1.88
C ASP A 142 -12.19 11.28 -1.55
N ASP A 143 -13.37 11.85 -1.82
CA ASP A 143 -13.77 13.20 -1.44
C ASP A 143 -14.55 13.25 -0.13
N CYS A 144 -14.65 12.13 0.60
CA CYS A 144 -15.30 12.08 1.90
C CYS A 144 -14.45 12.82 2.95
N LEU A 145 -15.06 13.79 3.63
CA LEU A 145 -14.46 14.56 4.73
C LEU A 145 -14.46 13.75 6.04
N LEU A 146 -15.58 13.07 6.30
CA LEU A 146 -15.92 12.47 7.58
C LEU A 146 -16.89 11.31 7.37
N ILE A 147 -16.60 10.19 8.01
CA ILE A 147 -17.59 9.14 8.28
C ILE A 147 -17.94 9.23 9.75
N GLU A 148 -19.21 9.42 10.10
CA GLU A 148 -19.65 9.44 11.48
C GLU A 148 -20.91 8.62 11.73
N THR A 149 -21.19 8.34 13.01
CA THR A 149 -22.46 7.73 13.40
C THR A 149 -23.46 8.81 13.79
N VAL A 150 -24.44 9.09 12.92
CA VAL A 150 -25.57 9.98 13.19
C VAL A 150 -26.81 9.13 13.45
N ASN A 151 -27.46 9.30 14.61
CA ASN A 151 -28.66 8.53 14.97
C ASN A 151 -28.51 6.99 14.83
N ARG A 152 -27.33 6.46 15.13
CA ARG A 152 -26.94 5.03 14.99
C ARG A 152 -26.78 4.54 13.54
N ILE A 153 -26.82 5.43 12.57
CA ILE A 153 -26.61 5.15 11.15
C ILE A 153 -25.23 5.70 10.75
N ILE A 154 -24.52 4.98 9.86
CA ILE A 154 -23.27 5.48 9.33
C ILE A 154 -23.57 6.50 8.24
N THR A 155 -23.01 7.70 8.40
CA THR A 155 -23.19 8.81 7.47
C THR A 155 -21.83 9.21 6.92
N PHE A 156 -21.74 9.23 5.59
CA PHE A 156 -20.60 9.74 4.83
C PHE A 156 -20.86 11.20 4.49
N HIS A 157 -19.92 12.09 4.78
CA HIS A 157 -20.03 13.52 4.48
C HIS A 157 -19.01 13.92 3.41
N HIS A 158 -19.48 14.33 2.24
CA HIS A 158 -18.64 14.69 1.10
C HIS A 158 -18.35 16.18 1.05
N LYS A 159 -17.29 16.57 0.34
CA LYS A 159 -16.90 17.99 0.15
C LYS A 159 -17.99 18.84 -0.48
N ASN A 160 -18.75 18.27 -1.40
CA ASN A 160 -19.85 18.96 -2.09
C ASN A 160 -21.07 19.21 -1.19
N GLY A 161 -21.03 18.75 0.08
CA GLY A 161 -22.12 18.88 1.04
C GLY A 161 -23.11 17.71 1.02
N THR A 162 -23.01 16.81 0.04
CA THR A 162 -23.87 15.63 -0.04
C THR A 162 -23.53 14.65 1.08
N THR A 163 -24.57 13.98 1.59
CA THR A 163 -24.43 12.95 2.61
C THR A 163 -25.09 11.67 2.18
N TYR A 164 -24.45 10.55 2.47
CA TYR A 164 -24.99 9.22 2.18
C TYR A 164 -25.04 8.37 3.44
N GLN A 165 -25.99 7.45 3.48
CA GLN A 165 -26.21 6.59 4.63
C GLN A 165 -25.93 5.13 4.29
N ALA A 166 -25.29 4.43 5.22
CA ALA A 166 -25.10 2.98 5.13
C ALA A 166 -25.62 2.26 6.38
N PRO A 167 -26.15 1.03 6.21
CA PRO A 167 -26.60 0.20 7.33
C PRO A 167 -25.44 -0.46 8.11
N GLN A 168 -24.19 -0.22 7.68
CA GLN A 168 -22.98 -0.72 8.33
C GLN A 168 -22.80 -0.15 9.74
N LYS A 169 -21.93 -0.76 10.54
CA LYS A 169 -21.57 -0.28 11.88
C LYS A 169 -20.13 0.22 11.90
N MET A 170 -19.84 1.17 12.80
CA MET A 170 -18.50 1.76 12.94
C MET A 170 -17.39 0.70 13.16
N LYS A 171 -17.75 -0.42 13.82
CA LYS A 171 -16.83 -1.53 14.06
C LYS A 171 -16.37 -2.22 12.77
N ASP A 172 -17.19 -2.22 11.72
CA ASP A 172 -16.94 -2.91 10.46
C ASP A 172 -15.76 -2.26 9.70
N PHE A 173 -15.46 -0.98 10.01
CA PHE A 173 -14.33 -0.23 9.47
C PHE A 173 -13.02 -0.40 10.26
N SER A 174 -13.06 -0.96 11.49
CA SER A 174 -11.92 -0.91 12.45
C SER A 174 -10.61 -1.47 11.92
N ASN A 175 -10.69 -2.44 11.02
CA ASN A 175 -9.54 -3.13 10.43
C ASN A 175 -9.30 -2.77 8.96
N SER A 176 -9.98 -1.75 8.43
CA SER A 176 -9.82 -1.38 7.03
C SER A 176 -8.43 -0.80 6.76
N ARG A 177 -7.60 -1.58 6.06
CA ARG A 177 -6.29 -1.11 5.56
C ARG A 177 -6.47 -0.03 4.49
N PHE A 178 -7.57 -0.07 3.76
CA PHE A 178 -7.90 0.88 2.69
C PHE A 178 -8.16 2.28 3.25
N LEU A 179 -8.98 2.40 4.31
CA LEU A 179 -9.21 3.70 4.95
C LEU A 179 -7.92 4.31 5.51
N LYS A 180 -7.07 3.47 6.14
CA LYS A 180 -5.76 3.92 6.63
C LYS A 180 -4.84 4.40 5.51
N LYS A 181 -4.80 3.67 4.38
CA LYS A 181 -4.04 4.07 3.19
C LYS A 181 -4.54 5.39 2.62
N ASN A 182 -5.86 5.59 2.56
CA ASN A 182 -6.47 6.85 2.16
C ASN A 182 -6.47 7.91 3.27
N ARG A 183 -5.54 7.85 4.23
CA ARG A 183 -5.37 8.82 5.34
C ARG A 183 -6.64 9.13 6.15
N MET A 184 -7.61 8.21 6.16
CA MET A 184 -8.85 8.36 6.91
C MET A 184 -8.78 7.57 8.22
N LEU A 185 -8.68 8.28 9.34
CA LEU A 185 -8.34 7.70 10.64
C LEU A 185 -9.47 7.82 11.66
N ARG A 186 -9.57 6.80 12.52
CA ARG A 186 -10.50 6.82 13.65
C ARG A 186 -9.99 7.73 14.77
N LEU A 187 -10.49 8.95 14.83
CA LEU A 187 -10.07 9.95 15.81
C LEU A 187 -11.01 10.07 17.02
N ASP A 188 -12.22 9.50 16.92
CA ASP A 188 -13.18 9.34 18.01
C ASP A 188 -13.88 7.96 17.94
N HIS A 189 -14.57 7.54 19.00
CA HIS A 189 -15.39 6.33 18.98
C HIS A 189 -16.51 6.41 17.92
N ARG A 190 -16.95 7.63 17.56
CA ARG A 190 -18.05 7.87 16.61
C ARG A 190 -17.62 8.29 15.20
N ASN A 191 -16.34 8.39 14.89
CA ASN A 191 -15.95 8.90 13.58
C ASN A 191 -14.64 8.34 12.98
N TYR A 192 -14.54 8.46 11.67
CA TYR A 192 -13.31 8.47 10.88
C TYR A 192 -13.18 9.81 10.16
N ILE A 193 -12.00 10.41 10.22
CA ILE A 193 -11.73 11.75 9.71
C ILE A 193 -10.66 11.65 8.63
N GLN A 194 -10.90 12.30 7.49
CA GLN A 194 -9.92 12.41 6.42
C GLN A 194 -8.90 13.50 6.76
N LEU A 195 -7.64 13.12 6.97
CA LEU A 195 -6.60 14.03 7.46
C LEU A 195 -6.26 15.13 6.45
N THR A 196 -6.28 14.82 5.14
CA THR A 196 -5.91 15.76 4.07
C THR A 196 -6.85 16.95 3.93
N TYR A 197 -8.08 16.83 4.43
CA TYR A 197 -9.10 17.87 4.34
C TYR A 197 -9.24 18.69 5.61
N ILE A 198 -8.49 18.38 6.67
CA ILE A 198 -8.44 19.23 7.86
C ILE A 198 -7.83 20.58 7.46
N ARG A 199 -8.41 21.66 7.98
CA ARG A 199 -7.91 23.04 7.79
C ARG A 199 -7.62 23.73 9.13
N VAL A 200 -8.40 23.43 10.16
CA VAL A 200 -8.17 23.94 11.52
C VAL A 200 -8.31 22.82 12.53
N PHE A 201 -7.37 22.75 13.48
CA PHE A 201 -7.47 21.88 14.65
C PHE A 201 -7.49 22.72 15.92
N ASP A 202 -8.65 22.75 16.57
CA ASP A 202 -8.83 23.29 17.91
C ASP A 202 -8.50 22.19 18.93
N ILE A 203 -7.27 22.22 19.44
CA ILE A 203 -6.75 21.18 20.34
C ILE A 203 -7.43 21.22 21.70
N LYS A 204 -7.82 22.43 22.14
CA LYS A 204 -8.44 22.68 23.45
C LYS A 204 -9.81 22.01 23.50
N ASN A 205 -10.65 22.27 22.49
CA ASN A 205 -11.98 21.70 22.40
C ASN A 205 -11.99 20.29 21.77
N GLY A 206 -10.90 19.86 21.13
CA GLY A 206 -10.82 18.57 20.45
C GLY A 206 -11.72 18.54 19.22
N LEU A 207 -11.67 19.59 18.41
CA LEU A 207 -12.48 19.76 17.21
C LEU A 207 -11.59 20.02 16.01
N VAL A 208 -11.86 19.31 14.92
CA VAL A 208 -11.31 19.65 13.62
C VAL A 208 -12.38 20.29 12.74
N TYR A 209 -11.94 21.18 11.87
CA TYR A 209 -12.76 21.84 10.87
C TYR A 209 -12.14 21.65 9.50
N PHE A 210 -13.01 21.55 8.49
CA PHE A 210 -12.63 21.36 7.08
C PHE A 210 -12.59 22.68 6.30
N GLU A 211 -12.71 23.81 7.00
CA GLU A 211 -12.69 25.18 6.48
C GLU A 211 -11.64 26.00 7.26
N GLU A 212 -10.94 26.93 6.60
CA GLU A 212 -9.87 27.75 7.21
C GLU A 212 -10.38 28.74 8.27
N LYS A 213 -11.59 29.27 8.10
CA LYS A 213 -12.21 30.25 9.00
C LYS A 213 -13.54 29.70 9.54
N PRO A 214 -13.48 28.73 10.47
CA PRO A 214 -14.66 28.01 10.91
C PRO A 214 -15.64 28.92 11.63
N LYS A 215 -16.92 28.78 11.28
CA LYS A 215 -18.06 29.40 11.94
C LYS A 215 -18.74 28.39 12.88
N PRO A 216 -19.64 28.80 13.77
CA PRO A 216 -20.32 27.89 14.70
C PRO A 216 -21.03 26.71 14.02
N TRP A 217 -21.51 26.92 12.79
CA TRP A 217 -22.21 25.96 11.95
C TRP A 217 -21.32 25.27 10.90
N SER A 218 -20.02 25.59 10.83
CA SER A 218 -19.10 24.91 9.91
C SER A 218 -19.04 23.42 10.24
N LYS A 219 -18.85 22.60 9.19
CA LYS A 219 -18.70 21.15 9.38
C LYS A 219 -17.46 20.89 10.24
N LYS A 220 -17.66 20.11 11.29
CA LYS A 220 -16.64 19.79 12.29
C LYS A 220 -16.75 18.35 12.74
N ALA A 221 -15.66 17.83 13.29
CA ALA A 221 -15.61 16.49 13.84
C ALA A 221 -14.83 16.46 15.16
N HIS A 222 -15.25 15.58 16.07
CA HIS A 222 -14.63 15.41 17.38
C HIS A 222 -13.35 14.58 17.33
N VAL A 223 -12.40 14.92 18.18
CA VAL A 223 -11.15 14.19 18.42
C VAL A 223 -11.09 13.81 19.89
N ALA A 224 -11.06 12.51 20.17
CA ALA A 224 -10.94 11.99 21.52
C ALA A 224 -9.61 12.46 22.16
N GLY A 225 -9.63 12.75 23.47
CA GLY A 225 -8.48 13.30 24.19
C GLY A 225 -7.16 12.54 23.94
N LYS A 226 -7.22 11.19 23.98
CA LYS A 226 -6.06 10.32 23.73
C LYS A 226 -5.46 10.44 22.32
N ASN A 227 -6.22 10.94 21.34
CA ASN A 227 -5.81 11.05 19.94
C ASN A 227 -5.34 12.47 19.59
N ARG A 228 -5.48 13.46 20.50
CA ARG A 228 -5.17 14.88 20.20
C ARG A 228 -3.68 15.10 19.91
N ALA A 229 -2.80 14.59 20.77
CA ALA A 229 -1.35 14.69 20.59
C ALA A 229 -0.87 13.96 19.33
N PHE A 230 -1.44 12.78 19.05
CA PHE A 230 -1.17 12.04 17.82
C PHE A 230 -1.57 12.85 16.58
N LEU A 231 -2.76 13.46 16.58
CA LEU A 231 -3.23 14.26 15.46
C LEU A 231 -2.38 15.52 15.27
N GLU A 232 -2.02 16.23 16.35
CA GLU A 232 -1.14 17.41 16.27
C GLU A 232 0.18 17.06 15.58
N MET A 233 0.82 15.96 15.99
CA MET A 233 2.06 15.47 15.37
C MET A 233 1.87 15.11 13.89
N GLN A 234 0.80 14.39 13.54
CA GLN A 234 0.52 14.01 12.14
C GLN A 234 0.30 15.23 11.24
N LEU A 235 -0.36 16.26 11.76
CA LEU A 235 -0.63 17.50 11.03
C LEU A 235 0.62 18.36 10.86
N GLN A 236 1.51 18.42 11.86
CA GLN A 236 2.79 19.14 11.77
C GLN A 236 3.79 18.50 10.78
N MET A 237 3.72 17.18 10.58
CA MET A 237 4.56 16.47 9.61
C MET A 237 4.03 16.55 8.16
N SER A 238 2.83 17.10 7.96
CA SER A 238 2.24 17.28 6.63
C SER A 238 2.65 18.67 6.12
N ASP A 239 3.71 18.75 5.32
CA ASP A 239 4.34 19.98 4.77
C ASP A 239 3.46 20.82 3.81
N GLU A 240 2.13 20.76 3.93
CA GLU A 240 1.23 21.67 3.20
C GLU A 240 0.80 22.80 4.13
N ASP A 241 1.41 23.97 3.90
CA ASP A 241 0.96 25.29 4.37
C ASP A 241 -0.58 25.34 4.39
N LEU A 242 -1.18 25.60 5.57
CA LEU A 242 -2.54 26.14 5.83
C LEU A 242 -3.18 25.66 7.15
N LEU A 243 -2.54 24.76 7.91
CA LEU A 243 -3.15 24.21 9.14
C LEU A 243 -3.02 25.14 10.35
N ILE A 244 -4.14 25.71 10.80
CA ILE A 244 -4.18 26.53 12.03
C ILE A 244 -4.41 25.61 13.23
N VAL A 245 -3.41 25.52 14.12
CA VAL A 245 -3.51 24.83 15.41
C VAL A 245 -3.77 25.85 16.51
N ASN A 246 -5.00 25.88 17.02
CA ASN A 246 -5.40 26.78 18.11
C ASN A 246 -5.22 26.06 19.45
N ARG A 247 -4.39 26.63 20.33
CA ARG A 247 -4.07 26.13 21.68
C ARG A 247 -4.94 26.76 22.76
#